data_AF-A0A7S7QFJ4-F1
#
_entry.id   AF-A0A7S7QFJ4-F1
#
_cell.length_a   1.000
_cell.length_b   1.000
_cell.length_c   1.000
_cell.angle_alpha   90.00
_cell.angle_beta   90.00
_cell.angle_gamma   90.00
#
_symmetry.space_group_name_H-M   'P 1'
#
loop_
_entity.id
_entity.type
_entity.pdbx_description
1 polymer ?
#
loop_
_entity_poly.entity_id
_entity_poly.type
_entity_poly.pdbx_seq_one_letter_code
_entity_poly.pdbx_strand_id
1 'polypeptide(L)' 'MAEEAARFRVAAAQLPPGTQRELYLRRARQAETAAHINEWLTSPGLQPPKALEDVHVRK' A
#
# COMPACT_ATOMS: atom_id res chain seq x y z
N MET A 1 -1.62 -1.29 -3.97
CA MET A 1 -0.26 -1.39 -3.38
C MET A 1 0.13 -2.83 -3.06
N ALA A 2 -0.70 -3.63 -2.39
CA ALA A 2 -0.37 -5.05 -2.12
C ALA A 2 -0.13 -5.88 -3.40
N GLU A 3 -0.96 -5.70 -4.43
CA GLU A 3 -0.77 -6.35 -5.73
C GLU A 3 0.55 -5.96 -6.42
N GLU A 4 0.97 -4.71 -6.24
CA GLU A 4 2.21 -4.20 -6.81
C GLU A 4 3.43 -4.82 -6.09
N ALA A 5 3.35 -5.04 -4.78
CA ALA A 5 4.36 -5.81 -4.06
C ALA A 5 4.50 -7.24 -4.60
N ALA A 6 3.38 -7.91 -4.88
CA ALA A 6 3.38 -9.26 -5.45
C ALA A 6 4.04 -9.28 -6.83
N ARG A 7 3.74 -8.30 -7.70
CA ARG A 7 4.38 -8.15 -9.02
C ARG A 7 5.89 -7.99 -8.89
N PHE A 8 6.37 -7.18 -7.96
CA PHE A 8 7.80 -7.02 -7.72
C PHE A 8 8.48 -8.27 -7.17
N ARG A 9 7.80 -9.06 -6.33
CA ARG A 9 8.35 -10.36 -5.88
C ARG A 9 8.44 -11.37 -7.01
N VAL A 10 7.43 -11.44 -7.88
CA VAL A 10 7.46 -12.29 -9.08
C VAL A 10 8.61 -11.87 -9.99
N ALA A 11 8.75 -10.58 -10.28
CA ALA A 11 9.86 -10.07 -11.09
C ALA A 11 11.24 -10.38 -10.48
N ALA A 12 11.39 -10.23 -9.16
CA ALA A 12 12.62 -10.59 -8.45
C ALA A 12 12.94 -12.09 -8.50
N ALA A 13 11.92 -12.96 -8.50
CA ALA A 13 12.10 -14.41 -8.56
C ALA A 13 12.66 -14.89 -9.91
N GLN A 14 12.38 -14.16 -10.99
CA GLN A 14 12.89 -14.45 -12.33
C GLN A 14 14.35 -14.00 -12.55
N LEU A 15 14.93 -13.27 -11.59
CA LEU A 15 16.28 -12.72 -11.70
C LEU A 15 17.31 -13.55 -10.92
N PRO A 16 18.53 -13.66 -11.45
CA PRO A 16 19.65 -14.19 -10.67
C PRO A 16 19.94 -13.26 -9.47
N PRO A 17 20.65 -13.77 -8.45
CA PRO A 17 21.17 -12.95 -7.36
C PRO A 17 21.97 -11.75 -7.91
N GLY A 18 21.69 -10.56 -7.39
CA GLY A 18 22.39 -9.33 -7.77
C GLY A 18 21.54 -8.07 -7.58
N THR A 19 22.13 -6.93 -7.89
CA THR A 19 21.58 -5.59 -7.62
C THR A 19 20.16 -5.40 -8.16
N GLN A 20 19.87 -5.88 -9.37
CA GLN A 20 18.54 -5.74 -9.98
C GLN A 20 17.47 -6.50 -9.20
N ARG A 21 17.76 -7.74 -8.79
CA ARG A 21 16.87 -8.53 -7.93
C ARG A 21 16.62 -7.83 -6.60
N GLU A 22 17.68 -7.30 -5.98
CA GLU A 22 17.57 -6.59 -4.70
C GLU A 22 16.73 -5.31 -4.80
N LEU A 23 16.84 -4.57 -5.90
CA LEU A 23 16.01 -3.39 -6.16
C LEU A 23 14.52 -3.76 -6.22
N TYR A 24 14.16 -4.82 -6.95
CA TYR A 24 12.78 -5.31 -6.99
C TYR A 24 12.29 -5.77 -5.62
N LEU A 25 13.12 -6.50 -4.86
CA LEU A 25 12.77 -6.90 -3.50
C LEU A 25 12.58 -5.70 -2.56
N ARG A 26 13.41 -4.66 -2.68
CA ARG A 26 13.25 -3.42 -1.91
C ARG A 26 11.93 -2.73 -2.27
N ARG A 27 11.59 -2.67 -3.55
CA ARG A 27 10.35 -2.05 -4.00
C ARG A 27 9.11 -2.84 -3.56
N ALA A 28 9.20 -4.18 -3.56
CA ALA A 28 8.16 -5.04 -3.00
C ALA A 28 7.88 -4.69 -1.52
N ARG A 29 8.92 -4.63 -0.69
CA ARG A 29 8.79 -4.27 0.73
C ARG A 29 8.16 -2.88 0.91
N GLN A 30 8.57 -1.89 0.12
CA GLN A 30 7.97 -0.55 0.16
C GLN A 30 6.47 -0.57 -0.16
N ALA A 31 6.08 -1.32 -1.18
CA ALA A 31 4.67 -1.44 -1.58
C ALA A 31 3.83 -2.19 -0.52
N GLU A 32 4.40 -3.18 0.19
CA GLU A 32 3.76 -3.83 1.35
C GLU A 32 3.55 -2.84 2.48
N THR A 33 4.58 -2.07 2.86
CA THR A 33 4.47 -1.04 3.89
C THR A 33 3.43 0.02 3.52
N ALA A 34 3.42 0.48 2.26
CA ALA A 34 2.44 1.44 1.79
C ALA A 34 1.01 0.89 1.84
N ALA A 35 0.82 -0.40 1.50
CA ALA A 35 -0.49 -1.05 1.61
C ALA A 35 -0.97 -1.10 3.06
N HIS A 36 -0.08 -1.43 4.00
CA HIS A 36 -0.41 -1.49 5.42
C HIS A 36 -0.75 -0.11 5.99
N ILE A 37 0.01 0.93 5.62
CA ILE A 37 -0.30 2.31 5.99
C ILE A 37 -1.67 2.71 5.44
N ASN A 38 -1.97 2.36 4.19
CA ASN A 38 -3.26 2.66 3.59
C ASN A 38 -4.40 1.96 4.34
N GLU A 39 -4.23 0.69 4.68
CA GLU A 39 -5.20 -0.06 5.50
C GLU A 39 -5.47 0.67 6.82
N TRP A 40 -4.43 1.09 7.54
CA TRP A 40 -4.58 1.88 8.76
C TRP A 40 -5.35 3.17 8.53
N LEU A 41 -4.97 3.97 7.54
CA LEU A 41 -5.62 5.26 7.26
C LEU A 41 -7.10 5.09 6.86
N THR A 42 -7.46 3.98 6.22
CA THR A 42 -8.83 3.68 5.79
C THR A 42 -9.67 2.98 6.86
N SER A 43 -9.09 2.66 8.02
CA SER A 43 -9.79 1.98 9.10
C SER A 43 -10.97 2.83 9.61
N PRO A 44 -12.17 2.24 9.80
CA PRO A 44 -13.37 2.99 10.17
C PRO A 44 -13.25 3.74 11.50
N GLY A 45 -12.37 3.30 12.42
CA GLY A 45 -12.12 4.00 13.68
C GLY A 45 -11.32 5.30 13.53
N LEU A 46 -10.68 5.54 12.38
CA LEU A 46 -9.92 6.75 12.06
C LEU A 46 -10.63 7.65 11.05
N GLN A 47 -11.75 7.20 10.49
CA GLN A 47 -12.59 7.99 9.60
C GLN A 47 -13.60 8.80 10.41
N PRO A 48 -13.91 10.05 10.01
CA PRO A 48 -14.98 10.80 10.64
C PRO A 48 -16.32 10.06 10.49
N PRO A 49 -17.22 10.14 11.49
CA PRO A 49 -18.56 9.59 11.38
C PRO A 49 -19.28 10.13 10.14
N LYS A 50 -19.94 9.25 9.38
CA LYS A 50 -20.76 9.63 8.22
C LYS A 50 -21.93 10.57 8.56
N ALA A 51 -22.26 10.72 9.84
CA ALA A 51 -23.25 11.71 10.26
C ALA A 51 -22.69 13.15 10.28
N LEU A 52 -21.36 13.32 10.37
CA LEU A 52 -20.69 14.63 10.42
C LEU A 52 -20.33 15.19 9.03
N GLU A 53 -20.27 14.35 7.99
CA GLU A 53 -20.12 14.77 6.59
C GLU A 53 -21.36 15.55 6.09
N ASP A 54 -22.56 15.17 6.52
CA ASP A 54 -23.83 15.84 6.15
C ASP A 54 -23.92 17.29 6.68
N VAL A 55 -23.19 17.60 7.76
CA VAL A 55 -23.14 18.96 8.34
C VAL A 55 -22.29 19.90 7.48
N HIS A 56 -21.29 19.38 6.77
CA HIS A 56 -20.40 20.18 5.90
C HIS A 56 -20.97 20.44 4.51
N VAL A 57 -21.95 19.66 4.05
CA VAL A 57 -22.60 19.82 2.73
C VAL A 57 -23.70 20.91 2.76
N ARG A 58 -24.17 21.33 3.94
CA ARG A 58 -25.24 22.34 4.09
C ARG A 58 -24.70 23.76 4.33
N LYS A 59 -23.80 24.23 3.46
CA LYS A 59 -23.41 25.64 3.39
C LYS A 59 -23.40 26.10 1.95
#